data_AF-D6X8U1-F1
#
_entry.id   AF-D6X8U1-F1
#
_cell.length_a   1.000
_cell.length_b   1.000
_cell.length_c   1.000
_cell.angle_alpha   90.00
_cell.angle_beta   90.00
_cell.angle_gamma   90.00
#
_symmetry.space_group_name_H-M   'P 1'
#
loop_
_entity.id
_entity.type
_entity.pdbx_description
1 polymer ?
#
loop_
_entity_poly.entity_id
_entity_poly.type
_entity_poly.pdbx_seq_one_letter_code
_entity_poly.pdbx_strand_id
1 'polypeptide(L)' 'MDNALRSGDAALTGPVARGDAGTVAAHVEELRKHAPAAVAGYLAMARTTADRALAHGMLKPELAEDLLGVLAEGDLR' A
#
# COMPACT_ATOMS: atom_id res chain seq x y z
N MET A 1 -14.22 -15.84 16.11
CA MET A 1 -14.14 -14.87 15.01
C MET A 1 -12.69 -14.40 14.93
N ASP A 2 -11.74 -15.34 14.86
CA ASP A 2 -10.36 -15.08 15.38
C ASP A 2 -9.31 -15.08 14.27
N ASN A 3 -9.73 -15.31 13.03
CA ASN A 3 -8.84 -15.56 11.92
C ASN A 3 -8.50 -14.31 11.11
N ALA A 4 -9.37 -13.29 11.07
CA ALA A 4 -9.11 -12.07 10.28
C ALA A 4 -8.00 -11.20 10.87
N LEU A 5 -7.88 -11.12 12.20
CA LEU A 5 -6.82 -10.36 12.87
C LEU A 5 -5.49 -11.12 12.92
N ARG A 6 -5.53 -12.46 13.06
CA ARG A 6 -4.33 -13.30 13.12
C ARG A 6 -3.74 -13.59 11.74
N SER A 7 -4.59 -13.68 10.72
CA SER A 7 -4.18 -13.80 9.32
C SER A 7 -3.89 -12.45 8.68
N GLY A 8 -4.28 -11.32 9.30
CA GLY A 8 -4.10 -9.98 8.75
C GLY A 8 -2.65 -9.60 8.43
N ASP A 9 -1.66 -10.10 9.19
CA ASP A 9 -0.23 -9.88 8.89
C ASP A 9 0.32 -10.94 7.92
N ALA A 10 -0.13 -12.20 8.02
CA ALA A 10 0.32 -13.29 7.14
C ALA A 10 -0.33 -13.26 5.74
N ALA A 11 -1.46 -12.58 5.57
CA ALA A 11 -2.19 -12.41 4.32
C ALA A 11 -1.83 -11.11 3.59
N LEU A 12 -0.96 -10.27 4.17
CA LEU A 12 -0.38 -9.10 3.52
C LEU A 12 0.67 -9.54 2.48
N THR A 13 0.20 -10.11 1.38
CA THR A 13 1.02 -10.44 0.20
C THR A 13 0.80 -9.49 -0.95
N GLY A 14 -0.10 -8.51 -0.81
CA GLY A 14 -0.38 -7.50 -1.84
C GLY A 14 0.85 -6.65 -2.21
N PRO A 15 0.82 -5.95 -3.36
CA PRO A 15 1.99 -5.23 -3.89
C PRO A 15 2.60 -4.24 -2.87
N VAL A 16 1.76 -3.60 -2.05
CA VAL A 16 2.20 -2.69 -0.99
C VAL A 16 3.09 -3.39 0.05
N ALA A 17 2.67 -4.56 0.55
CA ALA A 17 3.43 -5.29 1.56
C ALA A 17 4.77 -5.82 1.05
N ARG A 18 4.89 -6.04 -0.27
CA ARG A 18 6.14 -6.44 -0.92
C ARG A 18 7.02 -5.27 -1.36
N GLY A 19 6.53 -4.02 -1.26
CA GLY A 19 7.26 -2.84 -1.73
C GLY A 19 7.25 -2.67 -3.25
N ASP A 20 6.24 -3.20 -3.93
CA ASP A 20 6.09 -3.11 -5.39
C ASP A 20 5.50 -1.74 -5.77
N ALA A 21 6.36 -0.72 -5.71
CA ALA A 21 5.99 0.68 -5.98
C ALA A 21 5.41 0.87 -7.38
N GLY A 22 5.94 0.15 -8.39
CA GLY A 22 5.45 0.22 -9.77
C GLY A 22 4.01 -0.27 -9.91
N THR A 23 3.67 -1.40 -9.30
CA THR A 23 2.29 -1.90 -9.30
C THR A 23 1.35 -0.96 -8.54
N VAL A 24 1.81 -0.41 -7.40
CA VAL A 24 1.00 0.54 -6.62
C VAL A 24 0.73 1.81 -7.42
N ALA A 25 1.72 2.34 -8.14
CA ALA A 25 1.54 3.50 -9.01
C ALA A 25 0.51 3.22 -10.12
N ALA A 26 0.61 2.06 -10.77
CA ALA A 26 -0.36 1.66 -11.79
C ALA A 26 -1.80 1.58 -11.24
N HIS A 27 -1.98 1.05 -10.02
CA HIS A 27 -3.29 1.01 -9.38
C HIS A 27 -3.85 2.41 -9.09
N VAL A 28 -3.02 3.33 -8.58
CA VAL A 28 -3.44 4.72 -8.33
C VAL A 28 -3.89 5.39 -9.62
N GLU A 29 -3.14 5.21 -10.71
CA GLU A 29 -3.51 5.78 -12.01
C GLU A 29 -4.81 5.19 -12.57
N GLU A 30 -5.05 3.89 -12.44
CA GLU A 30 -6.32 3.28 -12.85
C GLU A 30 -7.50 3.75 -11.99
N LEU A 31 -7.30 3.90 -10.67
CA LEU A 31 -8.31 4.46 -9.79
C LEU A 31 -8.60 5.91 -10.14
N ARG A 32 -7.59 6.72 -10.46
CA ARG A 32 -7.81 8.10 -10.92
C ARG A 32 -8.65 8.18 -12.19
N LYS A 33 -8.48 7.24 -13.13
CA LYS A 33 -9.25 7.21 -14.38
C LYS A 33 -10.69 6.73 -14.17
N HIS A 34 -10.88 5.70 -13.36
CA HIS A 34 -12.13 4.93 -13.33
C HIS A 34 -12.95 5.13 -12.05
N ALA A 35 -12.31 5.48 -10.94
CA ALA A 35 -12.96 5.70 -9.65
C ALA A 35 -12.22 6.76 -8.81
N PRO A 36 -12.20 8.04 -9.23
CA PRO A 36 -11.43 9.10 -8.53
C PRO A 36 -11.75 9.19 -7.03
N ALA A 37 -13.01 8.97 -6.66
CA ALA A 37 -13.45 8.98 -5.26
C ALA A 37 -12.83 7.87 -4.39
N ALA A 38 -12.31 6.80 -4.99
CA ALA A 38 -11.68 5.68 -4.28
C ALA A 38 -10.18 5.92 -3.99
N VAL A 39 -9.55 6.89 -4.64
CA VAL A 39 -8.10 7.12 -4.55
C VAL A 39 -7.66 7.39 -3.11
N ALA A 40 -8.32 8.33 -2.42
CA ALA A 40 -7.98 8.66 -1.04
C ALA A 40 -8.09 7.44 -0.10
N GLY A 41 -9.13 6.61 -0.29
CA GLY A 41 -9.31 5.38 0.50
C GLY A 41 -8.21 4.35 0.24
N TYR A 42 -7.83 4.16 -1.03
CA TYR A 42 -6.73 3.28 -1.40
C TYR A 42 -5.39 3.75 -0.79
N LEU A 43 -5.06 5.03 -0.90
CA LEU A 43 -3.81 5.60 -0.36
C LEU A 43 -3.72 5.41 1.16
N ALA A 44 -4.80 5.67 1.89
CA ALA A 44 -4.84 5.48 3.34
C ALA A 44 -4.61 4.01 3.75
N MET A 45 -5.26 3.07 3.05
CA MET A 45 -5.06 1.63 3.28
C MET A 45 -3.64 1.18 2.91
N ALA A 46 -3.09 1.68 1.80
CA ALA A 46 -1.74 1.37 1.36
C ALA A 46 -0.70 1.88 2.37
N ARG A 47 -0.86 3.09 2.91
CA ARG A 47 0.04 3.61 3.93
C ARG A 47 0.01 2.78 5.21
N THR A 48 -1.19 2.47 5.71
CA THR A 48 -1.36 1.60 6.89
C THR A 48 -0.71 0.22 6.68
N THR A 49 -0.80 -0.30 5.46
CA THR A 49 -0.19 -1.57 5.07
C THR A 49 1.34 -1.50 5.05
N ALA A 50 1.90 -0.45 4.46
CA ALA A 50 3.35 -0.22 4.41
C ALA A 50 3.94 -0.08 5.83
N ASP A 51 3.27 0.68 6.69
CA ASP A 51 3.68 0.87 8.09
C ASP A 51 3.75 -0.46 8.85
N ARG A 52 2.72 -1.31 8.69
CA ARG A 52 2.70 -2.66 9.29
C ARG A 52 3.80 -3.55 8.71
N ALA A 53 3.95 -3.59 7.40
CA ALA A 53 4.96 -4.42 6.75
C ALA A 53 6.39 -4.03 7.17
N LEU A 54 6.67 -2.73 7.36
CA LEU A 54 7.91 -2.23 7.93
C LEU A 54 8.09 -2.67 9.39
N ALA A 55 7.08 -2.46 10.22
CA ALA A 55 7.14 -2.82 11.64
C ALA A 55 7.37 -4.32 11.88
N HIS A 56 6.89 -5.17 10.96
CA HIS A 56 7.07 -6.62 11.00
C HIS A 56 8.30 -7.12 10.21
N GLY A 57 9.11 -6.22 9.62
CA GLY A 57 10.29 -6.59 8.83
C GLY A 57 9.99 -7.33 7.53
N MET A 58 8.74 -7.28 7.07
CA MET A 58 8.31 -7.88 5.80
C MET A 58 8.66 -7.00 4.60
N LEU A 59 8.66 -5.68 4.81
CA LEU A 59 9.05 -4.69 3.83
C LEU A 59 10.45 -4.16 4.18
N LYS A 60 11.36 -4.25 3.22
CA LYS A 60 12.71 -3.68 3.38
C LYS A 60 12.64 -2.15 3.32
N PRO A 61 13.43 -1.43 4.14
CA PRO A 61 13.42 0.04 4.14
C PRO A 61 13.64 0.66 2.75
N GLU A 62 14.53 0.09 1.94
CA GLU A 62 14.86 0.62 0.62
C GLU A 62 13.66 0.55 -0.34
N LEU A 63 12.87 -0.53 -0.26
CA LEU A 63 11.64 -0.67 -1.06
C LEU A 63 10.49 0.19 -0.51
N ALA A 64 10.51 0.47 0.79
CA ALA A 64 9.53 1.36 1.41
C ALA A 64 9.70 2.81 0.97
N GLU A 65 10.94 3.29 0.79
CA GLU A 65 11.19 4.66 0.33
C GLU A 65 10.52 4.92 -1.03
N ASP A 66 10.76 4.04 -2.01
CA ASP A 66 10.14 4.15 -3.34
C ASP A 66 8.60 4.11 -3.27
N LEU A 67 8.06 3.18 -2.47
CA LEU A 67 6.62 3.03 -2.27
C LEU A 67 6.00 4.27 -1.61
N LEU A 68 6.65 4.82 -0.57
CA LEU A 68 6.17 6.01 0.12
C LEU A 68 6.22 7.24 -0.78
N GLY A 69 7.19 7.32 -1.69
CA GLY A 69 7.23 8.33 -2.75
C GLY A 69 5.96 8.30 -3.62
N VAL A 70 5.59 7.12 -4.13
CA VAL A 70 4.35 6.93 -4.92
C VAL A 70 3.11 7.33 -4.12
N LEU A 71 3.03 6.95 -2.84
CA LEU A 71 1.88 7.27 -2.00
C LEU A 71 1.78 8.79 -1.72
N ALA A 72 2.91 9.47 -1.52
CA ALA A 72 2.94 10.93 -1.34
C ALA A 72 2.55 11.68 -2.63
N GLU A 73 3.00 11.22 -3.80
CA GLU A 73 2.55 11.75 -5.09
C GLU A 73 1.07 11.49 -5.37
N GLY A 74 0.54 10.40 -4.80
CA GLY A 74 -0.88 10.06 -4.81
C GLY A 74 -1.75 11.12 -4.15
N ASP A 75 -1.29 11.65 -3.02
CA ASP A 75 -2.00 12.62 -2.18
C ASP A 75 -1.99 14.06 -2.74
N LEU A 76 -0.95 14.41 -3.51
CA LEU A 76 -0.71 15.79 -3.95
C LEU A 76 -1.41 16.20 -5.26
N ARG A 77 -2.06 15.27 -5.97
CA ARG A 77 -2.73 15.52 -7.26
C ARG A 77 -4.19 15.12 -7.21
#